data_AF-A0AAD7MTB1-F1
#
_entry.id   AF-A0AAD7MTB1-F1
#
_cell.length_a   1.000
_cell.length_b   1.000
_cell.length_c   1.000
_cell.angle_alpha   90.00
_cell.angle_beta   90.00
_cell.angle_gamma   90.00
#
_symmetry.space_group_name_H-M   'P 1'
#
loop_
_entity.id
_entity.type
_entity.pdbx_description
1 polymer ?
#
loop_
_entity_poly.entity_id
_entity_poly.type
_entity_poly.pdbx_seq_one_letter_code
_entity_poly.pdbx_strand_id
1 'polypeptide(L)'
;MSSWASASQKPLLRVSPRLYPSQKRRRSPTRPSLSVPTAYSHRGCWYSSWTSAPGSNQSEDCFFVNVWRPAGTSAKDRLPILVSIFGGGYFSGSSSECNATSLVRRSVATKKPMIFINFNYRTGVFGFLGSASTPAIALNVGLQDQRDALRWIQNNAEAFGRESLMNLRVCGSSVHMHLVYPDSQRTFRAAISSSGTSLVANTPACALNDRPGGAYVRLGNITNCGVGPGSFECLQNIPFNVSYSA
;
A
#
# COMPACT_ATOMS: atom_id res chain seq x y z
N MET A 1 -12.27 -28.61 33.85
CA MET A 1 -11.41 -29.04 32.73
C MET A 1 -12.14 -28.78 31.43
N SER A 2 -11.86 -27.67 30.76
CA SER A 2 -12.32 -27.41 29.40
C SER A 2 -11.27 -26.51 28.73
N SER A 3 -10.49 -27.17 27.87
CA SER A 3 -9.30 -26.66 27.22
C SER A 3 -9.66 -25.51 26.27
N TRP A 4 -9.15 -24.32 26.56
CA TRP A 4 -9.17 -23.18 25.65
C TRP A 4 -8.18 -23.46 24.53
N ALA A 5 -8.68 -23.74 23.34
CA ALA A 5 -7.87 -23.95 22.16
C ALA A 5 -7.03 -22.70 21.87
N SER A 6 -5.73 -22.83 22.11
CA SER A 6 -4.67 -21.90 21.74
C SER A 6 -4.81 -21.53 20.26
N ALA A 7 -5.07 -20.24 20.00
CA ALA A 7 -4.89 -19.67 18.67
C ALA A 7 -3.38 -19.58 18.41
N SER A 8 -2.82 -20.67 17.87
CA SER A 8 -1.43 -20.73 17.44
C SER A 8 -1.13 -19.58 16.49
N GLN A 9 -0.25 -18.68 16.92
CA GLN A 9 0.32 -17.60 16.12
C GLN A 9 1.28 -18.20 15.09
N LYS A 10 0.87 -18.29 13.80
CA LYS A 10 1.66 -18.21 12.54
C LYS A 10 0.90 -18.91 11.40
N PRO A 11 1.06 -18.52 10.10
CA PRO A 11 2.21 -17.83 9.52
C PRO A 11 1.88 -16.52 8.76
N LEU A 12 2.67 -15.48 9.00
CA LEU A 12 2.80 -14.35 8.09
C LEU A 12 3.70 -14.79 6.93
N LEU A 13 3.14 -14.83 5.71
CA LEU A 13 3.96 -14.88 4.51
C LEU A 13 4.29 -13.43 4.13
N ARG A 14 5.55 -13.02 4.33
CA ARG A 14 6.06 -11.74 3.84
C ARG A 14 6.48 -11.91 2.39
N VAL A 15 5.86 -11.17 1.48
CA VAL A 15 6.32 -11.11 0.09
C VAL A 15 6.46 -9.66 -0.32
N SER A 16 7.59 -9.34 -0.95
CA SER A 16 7.79 -8.08 -1.66
C SER A 16 7.57 -8.37 -3.15
N PRO A 17 6.46 -7.90 -3.76
CA PRO A 17 6.22 -8.08 -5.18
C PRO A 17 7.27 -7.33 -6.02
N ARG A 18 7.92 -8.00 -6.98
CA ARG A 18 8.58 -7.30 -8.09
C ARG A 18 7.49 -6.69 -8.97
N LEU A 19 7.56 -5.38 -9.14
CA LEU A 19 6.67 -4.63 -10.02
C LEU A 19 7.49 -3.97 -11.12
N TYR A 20 6.77 -3.66 -12.20
CA TYR A 20 7.21 -3.34 -13.57
C TYR A 20 8.40 -2.36 -13.74
N PRO A 21 9.05 -2.33 -14.93
CA PRO A 21 10.37 -1.71 -15.17
C PRO A 21 10.45 -0.17 -15.13
N SER A 22 9.36 0.55 -14.81
CA SER A 22 9.31 2.01 -14.94
C SER A 22 10.08 2.77 -13.85
N GLN A 23 10.63 2.08 -12.84
CA GLN A 23 11.42 2.69 -11.77
C GLN A 23 12.84 2.14 -11.77
N LYS A 24 13.72 2.77 -12.57
CA LYS A 24 15.14 2.38 -12.75
C LYS A 24 16.04 2.59 -11.52
N ARG A 25 15.54 2.94 -10.32
CA ARG A 25 16.37 2.96 -9.12
C ARG A 25 15.69 2.36 -7.88
N ARG A 26 16.50 1.54 -7.19
CA ARG A 26 16.37 0.91 -5.86
C ARG A 26 15.36 -0.23 -5.71
N ARG A 27 15.61 -1.36 -6.39
CA ARG A 27 15.20 -2.66 -5.87
C ARG A 27 16.37 -3.63 -5.93
N SER A 28 16.97 -3.94 -4.78
CA SER A 28 17.73 -5.17 -4.66
C SER A 28 16.75 -6.35 -4.64
N PRO A 29 17.01 -7.44 -5.36
CA PRO A 29 16.15 -8.61 -5.35
C PRO A 29 16.14 -9.24 -3.95
N THR A 30 15.14 -8.95 -3.13
CA THR A 30 14.88 -9.70 -1.90
C THR A 30 14.14 -10.98 -2.25
N ARG A 31 14.88 -12.10 -2.18
CA ARG A 31 14.31 -13.46 -2.14
C ARG A 31 13.27 -13.51 -1.00
N PRO A 32 12.12 -14.19 -1.15
CA PRO A 32 11.19 -14.38 -0.04
C PRO A 32 11.96 -15.04 1.12
N SER A 33 12.20 -14.29 2.20
CA SER A 33 12.84 -14.83 3.39
C SER A 33 11.76 -15.50 4.25
N LEU A 34 11.86 -16.81 4.41
CA LEU A 34 11.01 -17.61 5.31
C LEU A 34 11.34 -17.41 6.80
N SER A 35 12.34 -16.59 7.13
CA SER A 35 12.64 -16.21 8.52
C SER A 35 11.54 -15.30 9.04
N VAL A 36 10.76 -15.79 10.01
CA VAL A 36 9.64 -15.09 10.65
C VAL A 36 10.18 -13.99 11.57
N PRO A 37 10.15 -12.69 11.18
CA PRO A 37 10.33 -11.62 12.14
C PRO A 37 9.06 -11.57 12.99
N THR A 38 9.16 -11.10 14.23
CA THR A 38 8.00 -10.72 15.03
C THR A 38 7.05 -9.86 14.18
N ALA A 39 5.81 -10.33 14.08
CA ALA A 39 4.77 -10.04 13.10
C ALA A 39 4.38 -8.56 12.82
N TYR A 40 5.03 -7.59 13.45
CA TYR A 40 4.60 -6.18 13.47
C TYR A 40 5.72 -5.17 13.20
N SER A 41 6.95 -5.58 12.86
CA SER A 41 8.08 -4.64 12.70
C SER A 41 8.51 -4.39 11.24
N HIS A 42 7.60 -4.45 10.26
CA HIS A 42 7.95 -3.99 8.91
C HIS A 42 7.91 -2.46 8.82
N ARG A 43 8.67 -1.91 7.88
CA ARG A 43 8.69 -0.47 7.63
C ARG A 43 7.41 -0.01 6.95
N GLY A 44 6.88 1.14 7.35
CA GLY A 44 5.84 1.87 6.64
C GLY A 44 6.43 2.69 5.48
N CYS A 45 5.60 3.11 4.54
CA CYS A 45 6.03 4.14 3.58
C CYS A 45 6.18 5.47 4.30
N TRP A 46 6.96 6.38 3.71
CA TRP A 46 7.10 7.72 4.26
C TRP A 46 5.75 8.43 4.31
N TYR A 47 5.47 9.11 5.42
CA TYR A 47 4.37 10.06 5.50
C TYR A 47 4.61 11.18 6.51
N SER A 48 4.01 12.34 6.24
CA SER A 48 3.93 13.42 7.21
C SER A 48 2.90 13.08 8.30
N SER A 49 3.33 13.02 9.56
CA SER A 49 2.40 13.03 10.68
C SER A 49 2.91 13.95 11.79
N TRP A 50 1.97 14.69 12.39
CA TRP A 50 2.20 15.58 13.52
C TRP A 50 2.79 14.86 14.75
N THR A 51 2.67 13.54 14.82
CA THR A 51 3.13 12.68 15.93
C THR A 51 4.24 11.72 15.52
N SER A 52 4.73 11.79 14.28
CA SER A 52 5.82 10.92 13.81
C SER A 52 7.13 11.37 14.42
N ALA A 53 7.46 10.81 15.58
CA ALA A 53 8.74 11.02 16.22
C ALA A 53 9.89 10.67 15.26
N PRO A 54 11.03 11.38 15.33
CA PRO A 54 12.27 10.93 14.72
C PRO A 54 12.54 9.48 15.15
N GLY A 55 12.61 8.54 14.20
CA GLY A 55 12.72 7.10 14.50
C GLY A 55 11.44 6.27 14.24
N SER A 56 10.39 6.85 13.67
CA SER A 56 9.32 6.04 13.06
C SER A 56 9.93 5.07 12.04
N ASN A 57 9.50 3.80 12.06
CA ASN A 57 10.03 2.73 11.19
C ASN A 57 9.55 2.94 9.75
N GLN A 58 9.97 4.02 9.07
CA GLN A 58 9.59 4.40 7.71
C GLN A 58 10.76 4.21 6.74
N SER A 59 10.45 3.96 5.45
CA SER A 59 11.45 3.82 4.38
C SER A 59 10.82 4.01 3.00
N GLU A 60 11.63 4.29 1.99
CA GLU A 60 11.23 4.13 0.58
C GLU A 60 11.03 2.65 0.21
N ASP A 61 11.79 1.76 0.85
CA ASP A 61 11.60 0.31 0.76
C ASP A 61 10.53 -0.13 1.76
N CYS A 62 9.28 0.20 1.41
CA CYS A 62 8.12 0.01 2.26
C CYS A 62 7.08 -0.95 1.70
N PHE A 63 7.24 -1.44 0.47
CA PHE A 63 6.20 -2.19 -0.21
C PHE A 63 6.10 -3.64 0.32
N PHE A 64 5.29 -3.81 1.35
CA PHE A 64 5.04 -5.07 2.05
C PHE A 64 3.56 -5.44 2.01
N VAL A 65 3.30 -6.74 1.89
CA VAL A 65 1.97 -7.34 2.02
C VAL A 65 1.93 -8.20 3.28
N ASN A 66 0.89 -8.04 4.10
CA ASN A 66 0.64 -8.86 5.27
C ASN A 66 -0.57 -9.76 5.01
N VAL A 67 -0.48 -11.02 5.45
CA VAL A 67 -1.52 -12.04 5.27
C VAL A 67 -1.88 -12.65 6.61
N TRP A 68 -3.17 -12.62 6.96
CA TRP A 68 -3.74 -13.31 8.11
C TRP A 68 -4.64 -14.43 7.63
N ARG A 69 -4.33 -15.64 8.06
CA ARG A 69 -5.01 -16.87 7.68
C ARG A 69 -5.47 -17.62 8.93
N PRO A 70 -6.69 -18.18 8.98
CA PRO A 70 -7.09 -19.06 10.08
C PRO A 70 -6.13 -20.25 10.24
N ALA A 71 -5.72 -20.54 11.47
CA ALA A 71 -4.89 -21.70 11.77
C ALA A 71 -5.60 -23.00 11.38
N GLY A 72 -4.83 -24.01 10.95
CA GLY A 72 -5.36 -25.31 10.52
C GLY A 72 -6.01 -25.32 9.14
N THR A 73 -5.94 -24.22 8.37
CA THR A 73 -6.44 -24.16 7.00
C THR A 73 -5.32 -24.32 5.97
N SER A 74 -5.65 -24.88 4.82
CA SER A 74 -4.76 -25.12 3.68
C SER A 74 -5.32 -24.53 2.38
N ALA A 75 -4.50 -24.41 1.34
CA ALA A 75 -4.94 -23.86 0.06
C ALA A 75 -6.17 -24.59 -0.52
N LYS A 76 -6.38 -25.85 -0.13
CA LYS A 76 -7.53 -26.68 -0.53
C LYS A 76 -8.88 -26.19 0.02
N ASP A 77 -8.88 -25.41 1.10
CA ASP A 77 -10.12 -24.95 1.76
C ASP A 77 -10.84 -23.81 1.02
N ARG A 78 -10.20 -23.24 -0.02
CA ARG A 78 -10.82 -22.26 -0.93
C ARG A 78 -11.42 -21.02 -0.24
N LEU A 79 -10.76 -20.52 0.82
CA LEU A 79 -11.27 -19.42 1.65
C LEU A 79 -11.38 -18.09 0.90
N PRO A 80 -12.41 -17.26 1.20
CA PRO A 80 -12.52 -15.92 0.65
C PRO A 80 -11.39 -14.99 1.12
N ILE A 81 -10.92 -14.10 0.23
CA ILE A 81 -9.88 -13.11 0.53
C ILE A 81 -10.52 -11.72 0.69
N LEU A 82 -10.31 -11.11 1.84
CA LEU A 82 -10.62 -9.71 2.14
C LEU A 82 -9.32 -8.91 2.12
N VAL A 83 -9.21 -7.94 1.22
CA VAL A 83 -8.05 -7.09 1.03
C VAL A 83 -8.36 -5.70 1.56
N SER A 84 -7.47 -5.15 2.37
CA SER A 84 -7.65 -3.84 3.00
C SER A 84 -6.59 -2.84 2.54
N ILE A 85 -7.01 -1.64 2.16
CA ILE A 85 -6.15 -0.58 1.61
C ILE A 85 -5.72 0.49 2.61
N PHE A 86 -6.21 0.67 3.83
CA PHE A 86 -5.80 1.78 4.72
C PHE A 86 -5.96 3.23 4.17
N GLY A 87 -6.40 4.12 5.07
CA GLY A 87 -6.77 5.51 4.78
C GLY A 87 -5.61 6.50 4.89
N GLY A 88 -5.89 7.69 5.42
CA GLY A 88 -4.88 8.74 5.64
C GLY A 88 -4.79 9.79 4.53
N GLY A 89 -5.85 9.92 3.71
CA GLY A 89 -5.99 11.02 2.75
C GLY A 89 -4.94 11.06 1.65
N TYR A 90 -4.22 9.96 1.43
CA TYR A 90 -3.02 9.87 0.57
C TYR A 90 -1.78 10.56 1.10
N PHE A 91 -1.82 11.18 2.28
CA PHE A 91 -0.67 11.85 2.90
C PHE A 91 -0.08 11.04 4.06
N SER A 92 -0.83 10.13 4.67
CA SER A 92 -0.40 9.36 5.84
C SER A 92 -0.94 7.94 5.90
N GLY A 93 -0.41 7.15 6.84
CA GLY A 93 -0.86 5.80 7.16
C GLY A 93 0.14 4.71 6.84
N SER A 94 -0.06 3.54 7.46
CA SER A 94 0.72 2.33 7.23
C SER A 94 -0.14 1.09 7.38
N SER A 95 0.16 0.04 6.61
CA SER A 95 -0.50 -1.26 6.74
C SER A 95 -0.23 -1.93 8.10
N SER A 96 0.85 -1.53 8.79
CA SER A 96 1.19 -2.01 10.13
C SER A 96 0.23 -1.52 11.22
N GLU A 97 -0.58 -0.49 10.95
CA GLU A 97 -1.57 0.04 11.90
C GLU A 97 -2.77 -0.91 12.10
N CYS A 98 -2.94 -1.89 11.20
CA CYS A 98 -4.07 -2.80 11.24
C CYS A 98 -3.64 -4.20 11.72
N ASN A 99 -4.17 -4.63 12.86
CA ASN A 99 -4.07 -6.01 13.34
C ASN A 99 -5.40 -6.76 13.09
N ALA A 100 -5.41 -7.64 12.08
CA ALA A 100 -6.61 -8.37 11.68
C ALA A 100 -6.86 -9.68 12.47
N THR A 101 -6.07 -9.97 13.51
CA THR A 101 -6.20 -11.23 14.28
C THR A 101 -7.60 -11.45 14.82
N SER A 102 -8.20 -10.43 15.45
CA SER A 102 -9.55 -10.52 16.02
C SER A 102 -10.62 -10.67 14.93
N LEU A 103 -10.43 -10.02 13.78
CA LEU A 103 -11.34 -10.12 12.64
C LEU A 103 -11.35 -11.55 12.07
N VAL A 104 -10.17 -12.11 11.81
CA VAL A 104 -10.03 -13.49 11.31
C VAL A 104 -10.57 -14.49 12.32
N ARG A 105 -10.29 -14.34 13.63
CA ARG A 105 -10.87 -15.19 14.68
C ARG A 105 -12.40 -15.14 14.69
N ARG A 106 -12.99 -13.95 14.59
CA ARG A 106 -14.45 -13.79 14.53
C ARG A 106 -15.06 -14.42 13.28
N SER A 107 -14.35 -14.37 12.14
CA SER A 107 -14.78 -15.02 10.90
C SER A 107 -14.93 -16.54 11.07
N VAL A 108 -14.00 -17.18 11.80
CA VAL A 108 -14.07 -18.62 12.13
C VAL A 108 -15.23 -18.90 13.09
N ALA A 109 -15.34 -18.13 14.17
CA ALA A 109 -16.40 -18.31 15.17
C ALA A 109 -17.82 -18.16 14.59
N THR A 110 -17.97 -17.36 13.54
CA THR A 110 -19.25 -17.14 12.83
C THR A 110 -19.46 -18.09 11.63
N LYS A 111 -18.65 -19.15 11.52
CA LYS A 111 -18.71 -20.16 10.43
C LYS A 111 -18.55 -19.55 9.03
N LYS A 112 -17.83 -18.43 8.92
CA LYS A 112 -17.51 -17.73 7.65
C LYS A 112 -16.00 -17.42 7.59
N PRO A 113 -15.13 -18.45 7.63
CA PRO A 113 -13.69 -18.25 7.67
C PRO A 113 -13.22 -17.45 6.44
N MET A 114 -12.29 -16.52 6.64
CA MET A 114 -11.70 -15.72 5.56
C MET A 114 -10.20 -15.50 5.77
N ILE A 115 -9.51 -15.20 4.69
CA ILE A 115 -8.14 -14.68 4.69
C ILE A 115 -8.24 -13.15 4.64
N PHE A 116 -7.48 -12.46 5.49
CA PHE A 116 -7.35 -11.02 5.43
C PHE A 116 -5.97 -10.65 4.92
N ILE A 117 -5.90 -9.69 4.00
CA ILE A 117 -4.65 -9.18 3.43
C ILE A 117 -4.65 -7.67 3.50
N ASN A 118 -3.53 -7.05 3.85
CA ASN A 118 -3.34 -5.62 3.64
C ASN A 118 -1.92 -5.36 3.12
N PHE A 119 -1.64 -4.15 2.66
CA PHE A 119 -0.35 -3.83 2.07
C PHE A 119 -0.03 -2.34 2.15
N ASN A 120 1.26 -2.01 2.01
CA ASN A 120 1.75 -0.64 1.91
C ASN A 120 1.68 -0.10 0.47
N TYR A 121 1.40 1.19 0.35
CA TYR A 121 1.52 1.95 -0.90
C TYR A 121 2.14 3.32 -0.59
N ARG A 122 2.82 3.94 -1.56
CA ARG A 122 3.44 5.25 -1.35
C ARG A 122 2.39 6.33 -1.11
N THR A 123 2.67 7.21 -0.16
CA THR A 123 1.84 8.36 0.22
C THR A 123 2.65 9.67 0.11
N GLY A 124 1.99 10.81 0.33
CA GLY A 124 2.59 12.13 0.33
C GLY A 124 3.32 12.45 -0.98
N VAL A 125 4.47 13.13 -0.85
CA VAL A 125 5.26 13.55 -2.00
C VAL A 125 5.81 12.39 -2.82
N PHE A 126 6.04 11.23 -2.20
CA PHE A 126 6.52 10.03 -2.89
C PHE A 126 5.43 9.28 -3.65
N GLY A 127 4.16 9.46 -3.26
CA GLY A 127 3.01 8.76 -3.82
C GLY A 127 2.21 9.57 -4.85
N PHE A 128 2.12 10.88 -4.62
CA PHE A 128 1.06 11.71 -5.20
C PHE A 128 1.51 13.12 -5.61
N LEU A 129 2.81 13.43 -5.55
CA LEU A 129 3.32 14.68 -6.11
C LEU A 129 3.25 14.64 -7.63
N GLY A 130 2.48 15.56 -8.20
CA GLY A 130 2.35 15.71 -9.66
C GLY A 130 2.74 17.10 -10.11
N SER A 131 3.36 17.19 -11.28
CA SER A 131 3.74 18.42 -11.99
C SER A 131 3.54 18.22 -13.48
N ALA A 132 3.37 19.31 -14.24
CA ALA A 132 3.48 19.29 -15.69
C ALA A 132 4.86 18.78 -16.17
N SER A 133 5.90 18.88 -15.33
CA SER A 133 7.24 18.34 -15.61
C SER A 133 7.39 16.85 -15.29
N THR A 134 6.39 16.24 -14.63
CA THR A 134 6.39 14.82 -14.28
C THR A 134 5.82 14.00 -15.44
N PRO A 135 6.52 12.94 -15.92
CA PRO A 135 5.97 12.05 -16.93
C PRO A 135 4.65 11.43 -16.49
N ALA A 136 3.69 11.25 -17.41
CA ALA A 136 2.36 10.71 -17.08
C ALA A 136 2.42 9.35 -16.35
N ILE A 137 3.40 8.50 -16.69
CA ILE A 137 3.62 7.20 -16.05
C ILE A 137 4.06 7.31 -14.58
N ALA A 138 4.57 8.47 -14.16
CA ALA A 138 5.04 8.75 -12.80
C ALA A 138 4.02 9.56 -11.97
N LEU A 139 2.81 9.79 -12.49
CA LEU A 139 1.70 10.39 -11.73
C LEU A 139 0.92 9.32 -10.97
N ASN A 140 0.34 9.69 -9.82
CA ASN A 140 -0.49 8.80 -9.01
C ASN A 140 0.17 7.45 -8.66
N VAL A 141 1.49 7.44 -8.44
CA VAL A 141 2.23 6.19 -8.21
C VAL A 141 1.75 5.45 -6.97
N GLY A 142 1.18 6.12 -5.96
CA GLY A 142 0.51 5.46 -4.84
C GLY A 142 -0.73 4.64 -5.25
N LEU A 143 -1.51 5.08 -6.25
CA LEU A 143 -2.60 4.27 -6.81
C LEU A 143 -2.07 3.14 -7.69
N GLN A 144 -0.97 3.36 -8.40
CA GLN A 144 -0.30 2.32 -9.18
C GLN A 144 0.22 1.20 -8.27
N ASP A 145 0.85 1.55 -7.15
CA ASP A 145 1.30 0.61 -6.11
C ASP A 145 0.12 -0.24 -5.59
N GLN A 146 -1.05 0.37 -5.38
CA GLN A 146 -2.25 -0.36 -4.96
C GLN A 146 -2.69 -1.37 -6.03
N ARG A 147 -2.74 -0.98 -7.31
CA ARG A 147 -3.11 -1.89 -8.40
C ARG A 147 -2.15 -3.05 -8.52
N ASP A 148 -0.88 -2.74 -8.38
CA ASP A 148 0.19 -3.72 -8.45
C ASP A 148 0.15 -4.70 -7.28
N ALA A 149 -0.15 -4.23 -6.07
CA ALA A 149 -0.44 -5.11 -4.93
C ALA A 149 -1.66 -6.00 -5.22
N LEU A 150 -2.73 -5.44 -5.78
CA LEU A 150 -3.94 -6.20 -6.10
C LEU A 150 -3.66 -7.30 -7.14
N ARG A 151 -2.92 -6.98 -8.21
CA ARG A 151 -2.47 -7.95 -9.20
C ARG A 151 -1.57 -9.02 -8.59
N TRP A 152 -0.64 -8.62 -7.73
CA TRP A 152 0.21 -9.58 -7.05
C TRP A 152 -0.61 -10.54 -6.17
N ILE A 153 -1.57 -10.03 -5.39
CA ILE A 153 -2.43 -10.88 -4.57
C ILE A 153 -3.24 -11.82 -5.46
N GLN A 154 -3.81 -11.34 -6.57
CA GLN A 154 -4.57 -12.18 -7.52
C GLN A 154 -3.69 -13.30 -8.09
N ASN A 155 -2.48 -12.98 -8.54
CA ASN A 155 -1.54 -13.94 -9.11
C ASN A 155 -1.01 -14.96 -8.08
N ASN A 156 -1.09 -14.65 -6.79
CA ASN A 156 -0.67 -15.53 -5.70
C ASN A 156 -1.87 -16.12 -4.92
N ALA A 157 -3.10 -15.85 -5.34
CA ALA A 157 -4.32 -16.20 -4.62
C ALA A 157 -4.44 -17.72 -4.40
N GLU A 158 -4.01 -18.52 -5.38
CA GLU A 158 -4.02 -19.98 -5.29
C GLU A 158 -3.15 -20.51 -4.15
N ALA A 159 -2.01 -19.85 -3.88
CA ALA A 159 -1.14 -20.22 -2.76
C ALA A 159 -1.79 -19.95 -1.40
N PHE A 160 -2.66 -18.94 -1.32
CA PHE A 160 -3.45 -18.64 -0.12
C PHE A 160 -4.68 -19.55 -0.02
N GLY A 161 -5.22 -19.96 -1.17
CA GLY A 161 -6.33 -20.89 -1.29
C GLY A 161 -7.58 -20.23 -1.87
N ARG A 162 -7.52 -19.60 -3.05
CA ARG A 162 -8.73 -19.20 -3.79
C ARG A 162 -8.50 -18.93 -5.29
N GLU A 163 -9.56 -19.07 -6.08
CA GLU A 163 -9.83 -18.28 -7.29
C GLU A 163 -10.29 -16.85 -6.94
N SER A 164 -9.50 -15.86 -7.36
CA SER A 164 -9.80 -14.47 -7.79
C SER A 164 -10.65 -13.49 -6.97
N LEU A 165 -11.44 -13.92 -5.99
CA LEU A 165 -12.35 -13.01 -5.30
C LEU A 165 -11.65 -12.31 -4.13
N MET A 166 -11.22 -11.09 -4.41
CA MET A 166 -10.80 -10.09 -3.44
C MET A 166 -11.99 -9.18 -3.13
N ASN A 167 -12.26 -8.95 -1.85
CA ASN A 167 -13.12 -7.86 -1.39
C ASN A 167 -12.23 -6.72 -0.96
N LEU A 168 -12.42 -5.51 -1.48
CA LEU A 168 -11.60 -4.36 -1.11
C LEU A 168 -12.19 -3.59 0.08
N ARG A 169 -11.42 -3.26 1.12
CA ARG A 169 -11.89 -2.49 2.29
C ARG A 169 -10.89 -1.39 2.72
N VAL A 170 -11.42 -0.28 3.23
CA VAL A 170 -10.72 0.84 3.88
C VAL A 170 -9.91 1.78 2.96
N CYS A 171 -10.23 3.07 3.10
CA CYS A 171 -10.11 4.20 2.16
C CYS A 171 -11.09 4.11 0.98
N GLY A 172 -12.33 4.57 1.21
CA GLY A 172 -13.38 4.54 0.19
C GLY A 172 -13.00 5.23 -1.11
N SER A 173 -12.14 6.26 -1.08
CA SER A 173 -11.65 6.93 -2.29
C SER A 173 -10.78 6.01 -3.13
N SER A 174 -9.79 5.30 -2.56
CA SER A 174 -8.97 4.32 -3.29
C SER A 174 -9.82 3.19 -3.87
N VAL A 175 -10.74 2.65 -3.07
CA VAL A 175 -11.67 1.60 -3.51
C VAL A 175 -12.52 2.09 -4.69
N HIS A 176 -13.04 3.30 -4.61
CA HIS A 176 -13.85 3.90 -5.66
C HIS A 176 -13.01 4.22 -6.91
N MET A 177 -11.77 4.69 -6.76
CA MET A 177 -10.84 4.90 -7.89
C MET A 177 -10.59 3.59 -8.65
N HIS A 178 -10.36 2.47 -7.95
CA HIS A 178 -10.17 1.17 -8.62
C HIS A 178 -11.46 0.61 -9.25
N LEU A 179 -12.64 1.03 -8.78
CA LEU A 179 -13.92 0.68 -9.41
C LEU A 179 -14.14 1.41 -10.74
N VAL A 180 -13.78 2.70 -10.82
CA VAL A 180 -13.98 3.53 -12.02
C VAL A 180 -12.82 3.46 -13.01
N TYR A 181 -11.64 3.02 -12.55
CA TYR A 181 -10.49 2.88 -13.43
C TYR A 181 -10.74 1.78 -14.48
N PRO A 182 -10.64 2.08 -15.78
CA PRO A 182 -10.86 1.10 -16.83
C PRO A 182 -9.65 0.18 -16.97
N ASP A 183 -9.54 -0.83 -16.08
CA ASP A 183 -8.56 -1.89 -16.22
C ASP A 183 -9.12 -3.03 -17.09
N SER A 184 -8.30 -3.56 -17.99
CA SER A 184 -8.61 -4.75 -18.77
C SER A 184 -8.64 -6.02 -17.91
N GLN A 185 -7.98 -5.97 -16.74
CA GLN A 185 -7.93 -7.07 -15.77
C GLN A 185 -8.64 -6.68 -14.47
N ARG A 186 -9.81 -7.27 -14.23
CA ARG A 186 -10.50 -7.12 -12.94
C ARG A 186 -9.74 -7.92 -11.87
N THR A 187 -9.21 -7.22 -10.87
CA THR A 187 -8.44 -7.81 -9.76
C THR A 187 -9.30 -8.14 -8.53
N PHE A 188 -10.56 -7.74 -8.52
CA PHE A 188 -11.51 -7.99 -7.44
C PHE A 188 -12.92 -8.20 -7.99
N ARG A 189 -13.77 -8.91 -7.25
CA ARG A 189 -15.18 -9.11 -7.66
C ARG A 189 -16.15 -8.12 -7.01
N ALA A 190 -15.81 -7.65 -5.82
CA ALA A 190 -16.68 -6.82 -5.01
C ALA A 190 -15.84 -5.83 -4.20
N ALA A 191 -16.47 -4.72 -3.85
CA ALA A 191 -15.82 -3.59 -3.23
C ALA A 191 -16.66 -3.08 -2.06
N ILE A 192 -16.00 -2.79 -0.95
CA ILE A 192 -16.61 -2.15 0.23
C ILE A 192 -15.94 -0.78 0.37
N SER A 193 -16.59 0.24 -0.17
CA SER A 193 -16.16 1.63 0.03
C SER A 193 -16.71 2.15 1.36
N SER A 194 -15.82 2.65 2.22
CA SER A 194 -16.19 3.17 3.55
C SER A 194 -15.61 4.56 3.72
N SER A 195 -16.49 5.54 3.98
CA SER A 195 -16.17 6.93 4.29
C SER A 195 -15.22 7.62 3.30
N GLY A 196 -15.31 7.30 2.01
CA GLY A 196 -14.53 7.93 0.94
C GLY A 196 -15.10 7.65 -0.44
N THR A 197 -14.82 8.53 -1.40
CA THR A 197 -15.30 8.46 -2.78
C THR A 197 -14.30 9.10 -3.74
N SER A 198 -14.29 8.69 -5.01
CA SER A 198 -13.45 9.27 -6.07
C SER A 198 -13.79 10.74 -6.38
N LEU A 199 -15.00 11.19 -6.02
CA LEU A 199 -15.44 12.58 -6.20
C LEU A 199 -14.74 13.57 -5.26
N VAL A 200 -14.13 13.08 -4.18
CA VAL A 200 -13.33 13.92 -3.29
C VAL A 200 -11.87 13.75 -3.69
N ALA A 201 -11.36 14.71 -4.46
CA ALA A 201 -9.96 14.77 -4.82
C ALA A 201 -9.14 15.22 -3.60
N ASN A 202 -8.51 14.26 -2.93
CA ASN A 202 -7.65 14.53 -1.77
C ASN A 202 -6.22 14.92 -2.18
N THR A 203 -5.86 14.83 -3.46
CA THR A 203 -4.56 15.25 -3.98
C THR A 203 -4.71 16.43 -4.95
N PRO A 204 -3.88 17.48 -4.84
CA PRO A 204 -3.97 18.63 -5.73
C PRO A 204 -3.67 18.25 -7.18
N ALA A 205 -4.34 18.91 -8.13
CA ALA A 205 -3.99 18.82 -9.54
C ALA A 205 -2.56 19.35 -9.79
N CYS A 206 -1.89 18.87 -10.85
CA CYS A 206 -0.53 19.31 -11.21
C CYS A 206 -0.42 20.84 -11.28
N ALA A 207 -1.42 21.50 -11.88
CA ALA A 207 -1.46 22.96 -11.99
C ALA A 207 -1.48 23.69 -10.64
N LEU A 208 -1.94 23.06 -9.54
CA LEU A 208 -1.87 23.64 -8.19
C LEU A 208 -0.49 23.44 -7.56
N ASN A 209 0.14 22.29 -7.81
CA ASN A 209 1.48 22.00 -7.33
C ASN A 209 2.56 22.86 -8.00
N ASP A 210 2.32 23.26 -9.26
CA ASP A 210 3.25 24.06 -10.07
C ASP A 210 3.11 25.58 -9.87
N ARG A 211 2.09 26.05 -9.13
CA ARG A 211 1.95 27.48 -8.81
C ARG A 211 3.06 27.95 -7.88
N PRO A 212 3.39 29.27 -7.87
CA PRO A 212 4.24 29.84 -6.83
C PRO A 212 3.74 29.47 -5.43
N GLY A 213 4.61 28.86 -4.62
CA GLY A 213 4.27 28.34 -3.28
C GLY A 213 3.60 26.96 -3.26
N GLY A 214 3.29 26.38 -4.42
CA GLY A 214 2.78 25.01 -4.56
C GLY A 214 3.81 23.95 -4.15
N ALA A 215 3.33 22.74 -3.89
CA ALA A 215 4.14 21.66 -3.31
C ALA A 215 5.35 21.28 -4.19
N TYR A 216 5.20 21.25 -5.51
CA TYR A 216 6.29 20.89 -6.42
C TYR A 216 7.36 21.99 -6.46
N VAL A 217 6.94 23.25 -6.58
CA VAL A 217 7.85 24.40 -6.55
C VAL A 217 8.60 24.48 -5.23
N ARG A 218 7.90 24.28 -4.11
CA ARG A 218 8.50 24.32 -2.77
C ARG A 218 9.54 23.22 -2.60
N LEU A 219 9.21 21.98 -2.98
CA LEU A 219 10.14 20.87 -2.90
C LEU A 219 11.37 21.11 -3.81
N GLY A 220 11.16 21.56 -5.04
CA GLY A 220 12.24 21.91 -5.97
C GLY A 220 13.20 22.96 -5.40
N ASN A 221 12.68 23.97 -4.71
CA ASN A 221 13.49 25.01 -4.07
C ASN A 221 14.27 24.49 -2.85
N ILE A 222 13.63 23.72 -1.96
CA ILE A 222 14.30 23.18 -0.75
C ILE A 222 15.42 22.20 -1.12
N THR A 223 15.26 21.51 -2.24
CA THR A 223 16.18 20.46 -2.68
C THR A 223 17.20 20.91 -3.72
N ASN A 224 17.20 22.20 -4.09
CA ASN A 224 18.00 22.78 -5.17
C ASN A 224 17.79 22.12 -6.55
N CYS A 225 16.65 21.45 -6.77
CA CYS A 225 16.28 20.89 -8.07
C CYS A 225 15.52 21.87 -8.97
N GLY A 226 15.04 22.99 -8.42
CA GLY A 226 14.27 23.98 -9.16
C GLY A 226 12.98 23.43 -9.76
N VAL A 227 12.51 24.05 -10.85
CA VAL A 227 11.26 23.69 -11.55
C VAL A 227 11.50 23.63 -13.06
N GLY A 228 10.68 22.86 -13.78
CA GLY A 228 10.75 22.75 -15.24
C GLY A 228 11.48 21.48 -15.75
N PRO A 229 11.91 21.46 -17.01
CA PRO A 229 12.58 20.30 -17.61
C PRO A 229 13.78 19.84 -16.77
N GLY A 230 13.88 18.54 -16.48
CA GLY A 230 14.95 17.96 -15.67
C GLY A 230 14.73 18.02 -14.16
N SER A 231 13.80 18.86 -13.65
CA SER A 231 13.51 18.92 -12.21
C SER A 231 13.04 17.57 -11.64
N PHE A 232 12.23 16.83 -12.39
CA PHE A 232 11.77 15.50 -11.99
C PHE A 232 12.95 14.51 -11.83
N GLU A 233 13.87 14.47 -12.80
CA GLU A 233 15.05 13.60 -12.74
C GLU A 233 15.99 14.01 -11.59
N CYS A 234 16.15 15.30 -11.36
CA CYS A 234 16.88 15.79 -10.19
C CYS A 234 16.25 15.29 -8.89
N LEU A 235 14.93 15.44 -8.73
CA LEU A 235 14.21 15.01 -7.54
C LEU A 235 14.35 13.50 -7.28
N GLN A 236 14.41 12.68 -8.33
CA GLN A 236 14.63 11.23 -8.21
C GLN A 236 16.02 10.84 -7.68
N ASN A 237 16.99 11.76 -7.71
CA ASN A 237 18.37 11.51 -7.30
C ASN A 237 18.67 12.04 -5.89
N ILE A 238 17.71 12.69 -5.23
CA ILE A 238 17.88 13.21 -3.87
C ILE A 238 17.91 12.05 -2.86
N PRO A 239 18.81 12.09 -1.87
CA PRO A 239 18.78 11.15 -0.75
C PRO A 239 17.47 11.22 0.05
N PHE A 240 16.92 10.06 0.41
CA PHE A 240 15.67 9.95 1.17
C PHE A 240 15.61 10.85 2.41
N ASN A 241 16.71 10.96 3.19
CA ASN A 241 16.75 11.78 4.39
C ASN A 241 16.56 13.28 4.12
N VAL A 242 16.96 13.76 2.94
CA VAL A 242 16.76 15.16 2.52
C VAL A 242 15.30 15.37 2.10
N SER A 243 14.74 14.45 1.32
CA SER A 243 13.32 14.49 0.93
C SER A 243 12.36 14.25 2.11
N TYR A 244 12.79 13.51 3.13
CA TYR A 244 12.03 13.26 4.37
C TYR A 244 11.78 14.54 5.16
N SER A 245 12.77 15.45 5.18
CA SER A 245 12.77 16.67 5.98
C SER A 245 12.21 17.91 5.26
N ALA A 246 11.97 17.80 3.95
CA ALA A 246 11.52 18.90 3.10
C ALA A 246 10.00 19.07 3.12
#